data_AF-A0A8H2ZQH0-F1
#
_entry.id   AF-A0A8H2ZQH0-F1
#
_cell.length_a   1.000
_cell.length_b   1.000
_cell.length_c   1.000
_cell.angle_alpha   90.00
_cell.angle_beta   90.00
_cell.angle_gamma   90.00
#
_symmetry.space_group_name_H-M   'P 1'
#
loop_
_entity.id
_entity.type
_entity.pdbx_description
1 polymer ?
#
loop_
_entity_poly.entity_id
_entity_poly.type
_entity_poly.pdbx_seq_one_letter_code
_entity_poly.pdbx_strand_id
1 'polypeptide(L)'
;MTMEKHSIEKSNLPSFDESSDRIFKWNKPSDPQNPKDWPMSRKWAATTVVSAFAFISPVVSSMVAPALEDIGRDLNVHSSAVRALMLPIFLLAYALDSLVVGPLSELYGRVPVLQLSNLFFLIFNLACGFAQTGPQMIACRLFAGLGGSARLSIGGGVLADCWYAEQRGRAIAIYSLAPLLGPAVGPIAAIQLIGLLFLQSTYAPILLEQKAQNVRKETGDDSLYVDVPRVTAVNWLSNVRVSIARPFIMLATQPIIVVIAIYMAYLYGLASLVLSSFPGIFTNPSYYNMSTEMGGLNYIALGLGYLMGAEMTTRINDFTYNRLKRRNNKLESPSSALQQ
;
A
#
# COMPACT_ATOMS: atom_id res chain seq x y z
N MET A 1 -28.98 -19.52 65.18
CA MET A 1 -28.35 -20.77 64.70
C MET A 1 -28.38 -20.70 63.17
N THR A 2 -27.48 -19.90 62.56
CA THR A 2 -26.34 -20.38 61.73
C THR A 2 -26.80 -21.25 60.56
N MET A 3 -26.91 -20.69 59.34
CA MET A 3 -25.87 -20.56 58.29
C MET A 3 -25.36 -21.90 57.72
N GLU A 4 -25.33 -21.94 56.38
CA GLU A 4 -24.51 -22.73 55.45
C GLU A 4 -25.06 -23.97 54.69
N LYS A 5 -25.00 -23.78 53.36
CA LYS A 5 -24.49 -24.68 52.31
C LYS A 5 -25.38 -25.84 51.84
N HIS A 6 -26.01 -25.66 50.68
CA HIS A 6 -25.78 -26.49 49.49
C HIS A 6 -26.34 -25.81 48.23
N SER A 7 -25.59 -24.84 47.72
CA SER A 7 -25.77 -24.22 46.41
C SER A 7 -24.52 -24.50 45.58
N ILE A 8 -24.32 -25.76 45.16
CA ILE A 8 -23.31 -26.19 44.18
C ILE A 8 -23.86 -27.42 43.46
N GLU A 9 -24.40 -27.23 42.24
CA GLU A 9 -24.30 -28.13 41.06
C GLU A 9 -25.33 -27.72 40.00
N LYS A 10 -25.06 -26.60 39.35
CA LYS A 10 -25.60 -26.26 38.02
C LYS A 10 -24.47 -25.63 37.21
N SER A 11 -23.50 -26.41 36.74
CA SER A 11 -22.44 -25.86 35.86
C SER A 11 -21.65 -26.87 35.03
N ASN A 12 -22.19 -28.02 34.61
CA ASN A 12 -21.43 -28.95 33.74
C ASN A 12 -22.29 -29.59 32.65
N LEU A 13 -22.88 -28.77 31.78
CA LEU A 13 -23.30 -29.22 30.45
C LEU A 13 -22.70 -28.25 29.43
N PRO A 14 -21.82 -28.71 28.52
CA PRO A 14 -21.44 -27.90 27.36
C PRO A 14 -22.69 -27.68 26.50
N SER A 15 -23.09 -26.43 26.34
CA SER A 15 -24.04 -26.04 25.31
C SER A 15 -23.33 -26.14 23.96
N PHE A 16 -23.57 -27.24 23.25
CA PHE A 16 -23.12 -27.42 21.88
C PHE A 16 -23.93 -26.51 20.94
N ASP A 17 -23.27 -25.54 20.34
CA ASP A 17 -23.72 -24.88 19.12
C ASP A 17 -22.86 -25.42 17.95
N GLU A 18 -23.39 -26.46 17.29
CA GLU A 18 -22.65 -27.45 16.49
C GLU A 18 -22.11 -26.95 15.13
N SER A 19 -22.19 -25.65 14.82
CA SER A 19 -21.74 -25.09 13.54
C SER A 19 -20.53 -24.14 13.62
N SER A 20 -20.18 -23.64 14.81
CA SER A 20 -19.10 -22.66 15.01
C SER A 20 -17.77 -23.24 15.51
N ASP A 21 -17.75 -24.50 15.94
CA ASP A 21 -16.61 -25.12 16.65
C ASP A 21 -15.55 -25.78 15.75
N ARG A 22 -15.75 -25.79 14.44
CA ARG A 22 -14.77 -26.34 13.48
C ARG A 22 -13.92 -25.27 12.79
N ILE A 23 -14.09 -24.00 13.18
CA ILE A 23 -13.27 -22.89 12.69
C ILE A 23 -11.98 -22.84 13.49
N PHE A 24 -10.86 -23.16 12.83
CA PHE A 24 -9.54 -23.06 13.45
C PHE A 24 -9.19 -21.57 13.71
N LYS A 25 -9.33 -21.17 14.98
CA LYS A 25 -8.96 -19.84 15.48
C LYS A 25 -7.56 -19.90 16.11
N TRP A 26 -6.94 -18.74 16.32
CA TRP A 26 -5.68 -18.67 17.05
C TRP A 26 -5.88 -19.18 18.48
N ASN A 27 -5.32 -20.35 18.79
CA ASN A 27 -5.60 -21.06 20.04
C ASN A 27 -4.85 -20.52 21.28
N LYS A 28 -4.06 -19.44 21.16
CA LYS A 28 -3.30 -18.84 22.29
C LYS A 28 -3.43 -17.31 22.32
N PRO A 29 -3.45 -16.67 23.51
CA PRO A 29 -3.50 -15.21 23.66
C PRO A 29 -2.27 -14.47 23.10
N SER A 30 -1.18 -15.18 22.79
CA SER A 30 0.03 -14.65 22.19
C SER A 30 0.68 -15.71 21.32
N ASP A 31 0.33 -15.71 20.03
CA ASP A 31 0.87 -16.66 19.05
C ASP A 31 1.99 -15.98 18.24
N PRO A 32 3.25 -16.47 18.26
CA PRO A 32 4.34 -15.89 17.49
C PRO A 32 4.09 -15.82 15.98
N GLN A 33 3.13 -16.61 15.48
CA GLN A 33 2.71 -16.63 14.08
C GLN A 33 1.64 -15.58 13.74
N ASN A 34 1.01 -14.94 14.73
CA ASN A 34 0.10 -13.82 14.51
C ASN A 34 0.90 -12.52 14.34
N PRO A 35 0.84 -11.84 13.18
CA PRO A 35 1.52 -10.56 12.95
C PRO A 35 1.15 -9.48 13.96
N LYS A 36 -0.06 -9.54 14.53
CA LYS A 36 -0.52 -8.61 15.57
C LYS A 36 0.15 -8.82 16.92
N ASP A 37 0.73 -9.98 17.19
CA ASP A 37 1.39 -10.27 18.47
C ASP A 37 2.92 -10.20 18.38
N TRP A 38 3.45 -9.76 17.23
CA TRP A 38 4.89 -9.55 17.08
C TRP A 38 5.44 -8.50 18.05
N PRO A 39 6.71 -8.65 18.49
CA PRO A 39 7.37 -7.64 19.29
C PRO A 39 7.41 -6.31 18.52
N MET A 40 7.32 -5.20 19.27
CA MET A 40 7.20 -3.86 18.69
C MET A 40 8.34 -3.52 17.71
N SER A 41 9.55 -4.00 17.97
CA SER A 41 10.71 -3.86 17.08
C SER A 41 10.49 -4.50 15.70
N ARG A 42 9.87 -5.69 15.64
CA ARG A 42 9.59 -6.40 14.38
C ARG A 42 8.45 -5.73 13.61
N LYS A 43 7.44 -5.20 14.30
CA LYS A 43 6.37 -4.40 13.67
C LYS A 43 6.91 -3.11 13.06
N TRP A 44 7.79 -2.41 13.78
CA TRP A 44 8.47 -1.23 13.25
C TRP A 44 9.40 -1.58 12.10
N ALA A 45 10.16 -2.67 12.18
CA ALA A 45 11.01 -3.12 11.07
C ALA A 45 10.19 -3.42 9.81
N ALA A 46 9.08 -4.16 9.92
CA ALA A 46 8.18 -4.43 8.80
C ALA A 46 7.58 -3.14 8.23
N THR A 47 7.15 -2.23 9.10
CA THR A 47 6.62 -0.91 8.71
C THR A 47 7.67 -0.12 7.93
N THR A 48 8.89 0.00 8.45
CA THR A 48 9.99 0.73 7.79
C THR A 48 10.34 0.15 6.43
N VAL A 49 10.39 -1.19 6.30
CA VAL A 49 10.67 -1.85 5.01
C VAL A 49 9.57 -1.56 3.99
N VAL A 50 8.30 -1.70 4.37
CA VAL A 50 7.16 -1.43 3.48
C VAL A 50 7.07 0.05 3.11
N SER A 51 7.35 0.95 4.05
CA SER A 51 7.47 2.39 3.82
C SER A 51 8.60 2.73 2.85
N ALA A 52 9.76 2.10 3.00
CA ALA A 52 10.88 2.30 2.09
C ALA A 52 10.55 1.80 0.68
N PHE A 53 9.86 0.67 0.55
CA PHE A 53 9.36 0.22 -0.74
C PHE A 53 8.39 1.23 -1.38
N ALA A 54 7.41 1.71 -0.61
CA ALA A 54 6.45 2.72 -1.06
C ALA A 54 7.14 4.02 -1.53
N PHE A 55 8.25 4.39 -0.90
CA PHE A 55 9.06 5.55 -1.25
C PHE A 55 9.73 5.44 -2.63
N ILE A 56 10.16 4.26 -3.05
CA ILE A 56 10.98 4.10 -4.25
C ILE A 56 10.20 4.44 -5.53
N SER A 57 8.91 4.10 -5.59
CA SER A 57 8.15 4.29 -6.84
C SER A 57 7.93 5.76 -7.20
N PRO A 58 7.53 6.65 -6.27
CA PRO A 58 7.46 8.09 -6.53
C PRO A 58 8.81 8.69 -6.91
N VAL A 59 9.91 8.25 -6.29
CA VAL A 59 11.27 8.76 -6.59
C VAL A 59 11.71 8.41 -8.00
N VAL A 60 11.50 7.17 -8.43
CA VAL A 60 11.83 6.75 -9.80
C VAL A 60 11.02 7.54 -10.84
N SER A 61 9.77 7.87 -10.53
CA SER A 61 8.94 8.69 -11.42
C SER A 61 9.40 10.15 -11.47
N SER A 62 9.80 10.74 -10.34
CA SER A 62 10.17 12.16 -10.25
C SER A 62 11.59 12.47 -10.72
N MET A 63 12.54 11.55 -10.53
CA MET A 63 13.95 11.70 -10.93
C MET A 63 14.12 11.97 -12.43
N VAL A 64 13.15 11.55 -13.24
CA VAL A 64 13.23 11.59 -14.69
C VAL A 64 12.75 12.94 -15.23
N ALA A 65 11.88 13.64 -14.49
CA ALA A 65 11.35 14.93 -14.90
C ALA A 65 12.45 15.97 -15.22
N PRO A 66 13.48 16.20 -14.37
CA PRO A 66 14.56 17.14 -14.70
C PRO A 66 15.46 16.62 -15.83
N ALA A 67 15.74 15.32 -15.88
CA ALA A 67 16.61 14.71 -16.89
C ALA A 67 15.92 14.49 -18.24
N LEU A 68 14.63 14.80 -18.38
CA LEU A 68 13.84 14.44 -19.55
C LEU A 68 14.37 15.06 -20.85
N GLU A 69 14.88 16.29 -20.77
CA GLU A 69 15.45 16.97 -21.93
C GLU A 69 16.76 16.33 -22.39
N ASP A 70 17.62 15.98 -21.43
CA ASP A 70 18.90 15.34 -21.68
C ASP A 70 18.72 13.91 -22.20
N ILE A 71 17.80 13.13 -21.60
CA ILE A 71 17.38 11.81 -22.09
C ILE A 71 16.84 11.91 -23.54
N GLY A 72 16.06 12.95 -23.84
CA GLY A 72 15.54 13.18 -25.18
C GLY A 72 16.63 13.47 -26.21
N ARG A 73 17.69 14.19 -25.83
CA ARG A 73 18.86 14.47 -26.68
C ARG A 73 19.69 13.20 -26.90
N ASP A 74 20.02 12.46 -25.84
CA ASP A 74 20.83 11.24 -25.91
C ASP A 74 20.16 10.14 -26.74
N LEU A 75 18.83 10.02 -26.65
CA LEU A 75 18.05 9.05 -27.42
C LEU A 75 17.65 9.53 -28.83
N ASN A 76 18.15 10.70 -29.27
CA ASN A 76 17.83 11.34 -30.55
C ASN A 76 16.31 11.47 -30.83
N VAL A 77 15.53 11.82 -29.82
CA VAL A 77 14.07 11.98 -29.94
C VAL A 77 13.74 13.43 -30.31
N HIS A 78 13.49 13.66 -31.60
CA HIS A 78 13.16 15.01 -32.12
C HIS A 78 11.70 15.44 -31.86
N SER A 79 10.78 14.50 -31.61
CA SER A 79 9.38 14.81 -31.38
C SER A 79 9.13 15.18 -29.91
N SER A 80 8.66 16.41 -29.69
CA SER A 80 8.25 16.90 -28.36
C SER A 80 7.16 16.03 -27.73
N ALA A 81 6.25 15.49 -28.55
CA ALA A 81 5.19 14.60 -28.09
C ALA A 81 5.73 13.27 -27.54
N VAL A 82 6.71 12.66 -28.22
CA VAL A 82 7.33 11.40 -27.79
C VAL A 82 8.11 11.59 -26.50
N ARG A 83 8.83 12.73 -26.36
CA ARG A 83 9.53 13.09 -25.13
C ARG A 83 8.56 13.30 -23.96
N ALA A 84 7.47 14.04 -24.19
CA ALA A 84 6.46 14.28 -23.16
C ALA A 84 5.73 13.00 -22.72
N LEU A 85 5.62 11.98 -23.58
CA LEU A 85 4.96 10.71 -23.26
C LEU A 85 5.74 9.83 -22.27
N MET A 86 7.07 10.00 -22.14
CA MET A 86 7.94 9.15 -21.31
C MET A 86 7.62 9.21 -19.80
N LEU A 87 7.08 10.33 -19.31
CA LEU A 87 6.66 10.49 -17.91
C LEU A 87 5.27 9.89 -17.62
N PRO A 88 4.19 10.29 -18.33
CA PRO A 88 2.83 9.84 -18.01
C PRO A 88 2.58 8.36 -18.33
N ILE A 89 3.32 7.75 -19.27
CA ILE A 89 3.12 6.32 -19.61
C ILE A 89 3.41 5.40 -18.42
N PHE A 90 4.39 5.76 -17.60
CA PHE A 90 4.71 5.04 -16.36
C PHE A 90 3.55 5.12 -15.36
N LEU A 91 2.97 6.31 -15.19
CA LEU A 91 1.84 6.54 -14.29
C LEU A 91 0.55 5.87 -14.78
N LEU A 92 0.33 5.80 -16.09
CA LEU A 92 -0.79 5.08 -16.67
C LEU A 92 -0.68 3.57 -16.36
N ALA A 93 0.49 2.98 -16.61
CA ALA A 93 0.75 1.59 -16.26
C ALA A 93 0.62 1.33 -14.75
N TYR A 94 1.11 2.26 -13.93
CA TYR A 94 0.97 2.22 -12.47
C TYR A 94 -0.50 2.17 -12.03
N ALA A 95 -1.37 2.97 -12.67
CA ALA A 95 -2.80 2.98 -12.38
C ALA A 95 -3.45 1.65 -12.76
N LEU A 96 -3.12 1.09 -13.93
CA LEU A 96 -3.64 -0.21 -14.38
C LEU A 96 -3.19 -1.35 -13.46
N ASP A 97 -1.94 -1.34 -13.03
CA ASP A 97 -1.37 -2.32 -12.11
C ASP A 97 -2.11 -2.34 -10.76
N SER A 98 -2.44 -1.16 -10.23
CA SER A 98 -3.08 -1.02 -8.92
C SER A 98 -4.44 -1.72 -8.83
N LEU A 99 -5.14 -1.82 -9.95
CA LEU A 99 -6.43 -2.50 -10.08
C LEU A 99 -6.31 -4.02 -10.00
N VAL A 100 -5.18 -4.58 -10.46
CA VAL A 100 -4.97 -6.03 -10.53
C VAL A 100 -4.27 -6.52 -9.26
N VAL A 101 -3.25 -5.80 -8.81
CA VAL A 101 -2.39 -6.21 -7.69
C VAL A 101 -3.12 -6.20 -6.34
N GLY A 102 -4.05 -5.25 -6.13
CA GLY A 102 -4.84 -5.19 -4.89
C GLY A 102 -5.57 -6.51 -4.61
N PRO A 103 -6.48 -6.95 -5.52
CA PRO A 103 -7.14 -8.25 -5.40
C PRO A 103 -6.20 -9.44 -5.36
N LEU A 104 -5.16 -9.46 -6.20
CA LEU A 104 -4.18 -10.56 -6.19
C LEU A 104 -3.53 -10.72 -4.82
N SER A 105 -3.25 -9.62 -4.13
CA SER A 105 -2.65 -9.64 -2.78
C SER A 105 -3.57 -10.22 -1.71
N GLU A 106 -4.89 -10.18 -1.91
CA GLU A 106 -5.88 -10.80 -1.03
C GLU A 106 -6.06 -12.29 -1.34
N LEU A 107 -5.93 -12.69 -2.60
CA LEU A 107 -6.07 -14.09 -3.04
C LEU A 107 -4.82 -14.94 -2.74
N TYR A 108 -3.63 -14.42 -3.06
CA TYR A 108 -2.36 -15.14 -2.96
C TYR A 108 -1.50 -14.72 -1.76
N GLY A 109 -1.94 -13.70 -1.03
CA GLY A 109 -1.21 -13.14 0.10
C GLY A 109 -0.38 -11.92 -0.25
N ARG A 110 -0.27 -11.03 0.74
CA ARG A 110 0.35 -9.72 0.56
C ARG A 110 1.83 -9.79 0.22
N VAL A 111 2.60 -10.67 0.89
CA VAL A 111 4.07 -10.69 0.76
C VAL A 111 4.57 -11.28 -0.56
N PRO A 112 4.09 -12.46 -1.04
CA PRO A 112 4.53 -13.00 -2.33
C PRO A 112 4.21 -12.06 -3.50
N VAL A 113 3.01 -11.46 -3.50
CA VAL A 113 2.60 -10.51 -4.55
C VAL A 113 3.43 -9.23 -4.49
N LEU A 114 3.71 -8.71 -3.29
CA LEU A 114 4.58 -7.55 -3.11
C LEU A 114 6.00 -7.83 -3.61
N GLN A 115 6.61 -8.98 -3.26
CA GLN A 115 7.97 -9.33 -3.68
C GLN A 115 8.08 -9.55 -5.20
N LEU A 116 7.12 -10.26 -5.81
CA LEU A 116 7.13 -10.52 -7.25
C LEU A 116 7.00 -9.21 -8.05
N SER A 117 6.06 -8.34 -7.67
CA SER A 117 5.87 -7.04 -8.31
C SER A 117 7.11 -6.15 -8.13
N ASN A 118 7.74 -6.22 -6.97
CA ASN A 118 8.96 -5.48 -6.66
C ASN A 118 10.17 -5.95 -7.48
N LEU A 119 10.31 -7.26 -7.70
CA LEU A 119 11.33 -7.83 -8.58
C LEU A 119 11.09 -7.43 -10.04
N PHE A 120 9.83 -7.52 -10.49
CA PHE A 120 9.43 -7.09 -11.83
C PHE A 120 9.77 -5.60 -12.05
N PHE A 121 9.39 -4.74 -11.11
CA PHE A 121 9.76 -3.33 -11.13
C PHE A 121 11.28 -3.13 -11.20
N LEU A 122 12.05 -3.84 -10.38
CA LEU A 122 13.50 -3.70 -10.33
C LEU A 122 14.14 -4.03 -11.68
N ILE A 123 13.72 -5.13 -12.31
CA ILE A 123 14.23 -5.58 -13.61
C ILE A 123 13.94 -4.54 -14.70
N PHE A 124 12.69 -4.10 -14.83
CA PHE A 124 12.31 -3.16 -15.89
C PHE A 124 12.78 -1.73 -15.63
N ASN A 125 12.89 -1.32 -14.38
CA ASN A 125 13.49 -0.04 -14.02
C ASN A 125 14.99 -0.04 -14.35
N LEU A 126 15.71 -1.13 -14.09
CA LEU A 126 17.11 -1.29 -14.50
C LEU A 126 17.23 -1.31 -16.03
N ALA A 127 16.31 -1.98 -16.73
CA ALA A 127 16.28 -2.02 -18.20
C ALA A 127 16.11 -0.63 -18.83
N CYS A 128 15.43 0.32 -18.16
CA CYS A 128 15.35 1.71 -18.61
C CYS A 128 16.74 2.36 -18.76
N GLY A 129 17.71 1.99 -17.90
CA GLY A 129 19.07 2.52 -17.96
C GLY A 129 19.89 2.01 -19.14
N PHE A 130 19.49 0.88 -19.74
CA PHE A 130 20.12 0.30 -20.93
C PHE A 130 19.38 0.63 -22.23
N ALA A 131 18.34 1.48 -22.17
CA ALA A 131 17.57 1.83 -23.36
C ALA A 131 18.41 2.72 -24.30
N GLN A 132 18.47 2.33 -25.57
CA GLN A 132 19.24 3.04 -26.61
C GLN A 132 18.35 3.83 -27.57
N THR A 133 17.02 3.64 -27.48
CA THR A 133 16.05 4.32 -28.35
C THR A 133 14.87 4.88 -27.55
N GLY A 134 14.25 5.95 -28.05
CA GLY A 134 13.05 6.53 -27.45
C GLY A 134 11.90 5.52 -27.23
N PRO A 135 11.50 4.71 -28.24
CA PRO A 135 10.46 3.70 -28.07
C PRO A 135 10.83 2.61 -27.05
N GLN A 136 12.09 2.20 -26.97
CA GLN A 136 12.56 1.24 -25.97
C GLN A 136 12.44 1.82 -24.55
N MET A 137 12.82 3.09 -24.36
CA MET A 137 12.62 3.79 -23.08
C MET A 137 11.14 3.81 -22.69
N ILE A 138 10.24 4.14 -23.62
CA ILE A 138 8.79 4.16 -23.38
C ILE A 138 8.27 2.76 -23.00
N ALA A 139 8.70 1.72 -23.71
CA ALA A 139 8.30 0.34 -23.42
C ALA A 139 8.82 -0.10 -22.04
N CYS A 140 10.10 0.11 -21.73
CA CYS A 140 10.66 -0.21 -20.42
C CYS A 140 9.94 0.55 -19.30
N ARG A 141 9.54 1.81 -19.54
CA ARG A 141 8.74 2.60 -18.58
C ARG A 141 7.35 2.07 -18.36
N LEU A 142 6.68 1.64 -19.43
CA LEU A 142 5.37 1.01 -19.32
C LEU A 142 5.45 -0.24 -18.43
N PHE A 143 6.41 -1.13 -18.69
CA PHE A 143 6.59 -2.33 -17.87
C PHE A 143 7.08 -2.00 -16.45
N ALA A 144 7.96 -1.03 -16.26
CA ALA A 144 8.33 -0.58 -14.92
C ALA A 144 7.11 -0.07 -14.14
N GLY A 145 6.20 0.67 -14.79
CA GLY A 145 4.94 1.11 -14.18
C GLY A 145 4.07 -0.06 -13.72
N LEU A 146 4.01 -1.14 -14.51
CA LEU A 146 3.26 -2.37 -14.21
C LEU A 146 3.79 -3.18 -13.01
N GLY A 147 4.95 -2.83 -12.43
CA GLY A 147 5.40 -3.40 -11.14
C GLY A 147 5.47 -2.35 -10.01
N GLY A 148 5.16 -1.10 -10.34
CA GLY A 148 5.34 0.04 -9.44
C GLY A 148 4.32 0.09 -8.30
N SER A 149 3.08 -0.37 -8.55
CA SER A 149 1.93 -0.01 -7.71
C SER A 149 1.74 -0.87 -6.47
N ALA A 150 2.25 -2.10 -6.50
CA ALA A 150 2.11 -3.06 -5.42
C ALA A 150 2.48 -2.50 -4.05
N ARG A 151 3.48 -1.62 -4.00
CA ARG A 151 4.02 -1.07 -2.75
C ARG A 151 3.06 -0.08 -2.10
N LEU A 152 2.39 0.77 -2.88
CA LEU A 152 1.35 1.65 -2.34
C LEU A 152 0.04 0.91 -2.05
N SER A 153 -0.39 0.03 -2.97
CA SER A 153 -1.67 -0.69 -2.87
C SER A 153 -1.69 -1.70 -1.72
N ILE A 154 -0.61 -2.48 -1.57
CA ILE A 154 -0.52 -3.54 -0.55
C ILE A 154 -0.04 -2.99 0.79
N GLY A 155 0.74 -1.89 0.81
CA GLY A 155 1.38 -1.38 2.01
C GLY A 155 0.40 -1.04 3.14
N GLY A 156 -0.71 -0.38 2.81
CA GLY A 156 -1.79 -0.10 3.79
C GLY A 156 -2.42 -1.37 4.36
N GLY A 157 -2.53 -2.42 3.54
CA GLY A 157 -3.01 -3.73 3.95
C GLY A 157 -2.06 -4.45 4.91
N VAL A 158 -0.75 -4.41 4.64
CA VAL A 158 0.28 -5.01 5.52
C VAL A 158 0.27 -4.32 6.88
N LEU A 159 0.11 -2.99 6.92
CA LEU A 159 -0.03 -2.23 8.16
C LEU A 159 -1.30 -2.60 8.93
N ALA A 160 -2.42 -2.82 8.24
CA ALA A 160 -3.67 -3.24 8.86
C ALA A 160 -3.59 -4.66 9.45
N ASP A 161 -2.77 -5.53 8.88
CA ASP A 161 -2.56 -6.89 9.39
C ASP A 161 -1.60 -6.92 10.59
N CYS A 162 -0.61 -6.02 10.64
CA CYS A 162 0.39 -5.93 11.72
C CYS A 162 -0.06 -5.15 12.96
N TRP A 163 -0.85 -4.08 12.77
CA TRP A 163 -1.14 -3.10 13.81
C TRP A 163 -2.57 -3.18 14.30
N TYR A 164 -2.74 -3.07 15.62
CA TYR A 164 -4.05 -2.90 16.26
C TYR A 164 -4.67 -1.55 15.90
N ALA A 165 -6.00 -1.47 15.93
CA ALA A 165 -6.75 -0.30 15.46
C ALA A 165 -6.34 0.99 16.19
N GLU A 166 -6.02 0.94 17.49
CA GLU A 166 -5.63 2.15 18.23
C GLU A 166 -4.24 2.68 17.82
N GLN A 167 -3.33 1.78 17.43
CA GLN A 167 -1.93 2.13 17.10
C GLN A 167 -1.70 2.31 15.59
N ARG A 168 -2.60 1.78 14.76
CA ARG A 168 -2.51 1.78 13.29
C ARG A 168 -2.41 3.20 12.72
N GLY A 169 -3.07 4.19 13.33
CA GLY A 169 -3.00 5.58 12.88
C GLY A 169 -1.57 6.13 12.88
N ARG A 170 -0.79 5.85 13.92
CA ARG A 170 0.62 6.27 14.02
C ARG A 170 1.50 5.58 12.99
N ALA A 171 1.26 4.29 12.75
CA ALA A 171 2.00 3.52 11.76
C ALA A 171 1.69 3.99 10.33
N ILE A 172 0.43 4.26 10.01
CA ILE A 172 0.01 4.83 8.72
C ILE A 172 0.62 6.22 8.52
N ALA A 173 0.67 7.06 9.56
CA ALA A 173 1.28 8.38 9.45
C ALA A 173 2.76 8.30 9.06
N ILE A 174 3.54 7.42 9.69
CA ILE A 174 4.95 7.22 9.36
C ILE A 174 5.13 6.59 7.97
N TYR A 175 4.25 5.64 7.61
CA TYR A 175 4.23 5.08 6.27
C TYR A 175 3.97 6.14 5.20
N SER A 176 3.01 7.04 5.42
CA SER A 176 2.69 8.13 4.50
C SER A 176 3.76 9.23 4.48
N LEU A 177 4.54 9.39 5.55
CA LEU A 177 5.67 10.33 5.61
C LEU A 177 6.88 9.85 4.81
N ALA A 178 7.10 8.53 4.70
CA ALA A 178 8.30 8.00 4.05
C ALA A 178 8.42 8.38 2.58
N PRO A 179 7.38 8.28 1.71
CA PRO A 179 7.42 8.77 0.33
C PRO A 179 7.76 10.26 0.18
N LEU A 180 7.59 11.06 1.24
CA LEU A 180 7.73 12.52 1.19
C LEU A 180 9.18 12.99 1.23
N LEU A 181 10.11 12.15 1.72
CA LEU A 181 11.55 12.45 1.72
C LEU A 181 12.22 12.18 0.36
N GLY A 182 11.42 11.95 -0.69
CA GLY A 182 11.78 11.44 -2.02
C GLY A 182 13.13 11.91 -2.58
N PRO A 183 13.36 13.21 -2.72
CA PRO A 183 14.58 13.72 -3.37
C PRO A 183 15.86 13.65 -2.53
N ALA A 184 15.78 13.31 -1.23
CA ALA A 184 16.86 13.56 -0.28
C ALA A 184 17.71 12.33 0.10
N VAL A 185 17.30 11.10 -0.26
CA VAL A 185 17.90 9.88 0.30
C VAL A 185 18.50 8.98 -0.78
N GLY A 186 19.83 8.92 -0.82
CA GLY A 186 20.64 8.25 -1.85
C GLY A 186 20.62 6.70 -1.90
N PRO A 187 20.69 5.90 -0.81
CA PRO A 187 20.95 4.46 -0.94
C PRO A 187 19.67 3.63 -1.13
N ILE A 188 18.94 3.92 -2.21
CA ILE A 188 17.65 3.32 -2.54
C ILE A 188 17.76 1.82 -2.86
N ALA A 189 18.83 1.42 -3.54
CA ALA A 189 19.04 0.04 -3.97
C ALA A 189 19.36 -0.92 -2.80
N ALA A 190 20.03 -0.44 -1.75
CA ALA A 190 20.40 -1.29 -0.60
C ALA A 190 19.16 -1.71 0.21
N ILE A 191 18.23 -0.78 0.45
CA ILE A 191 17.00 -1.04 1.18
C ILE A 191 16.10 -2.03 0.42
N GLN A 192 16.10 -1.93 -0.92
CA GLN A 192 15.37 -2.82 -1.82
C GLN A 192 15.82 -4.29 -1.70
N LEU A 193 17.13 -4.53 -1.73
CA LEU A 193 17.73 -5.86 -1.62
C LEU A 193 17.48 -6.48 -0.23
N ILE A 194 17.57 -5.67 0.83
CA ILE A 194 17.30 -6.11 2.21
C ILE A 194 15.81 -6.49 2.35
N GLY A 195 14.89 -5.64 1.87
CA GLY A 195 13.46 -5.95 1.96
C GLY A 195 13.05 -7.19 1.17
N LEU A 196 13.67 -7.48 0.03
CA LEU A 196 13.42 -8.71 -0.74
C LEU A 196 13.78 -9.97 0.05
N LEU A 197 14.86 -9.93 0.83
CA LEU A 197 15.36 -11.10 1.56
C LEU A 197 14.73 -11.28 2.94
N PHE A 198 14.34 -10.19 3.61
CA PHE A 198 13.94 -10.21 5.02
C PHE A 198 12.45 -9.96 5.28
N LEU A 199 11.63 -9.60 4.27
CA LEU A 199 10.20 -9.38 4.48
C LEU A 199 9.47 -10.71 4.73
N GLN A 200 8.96 -10.89 5.94
CA GLN A 200 8.23 -12.09 6.35
C GLN A 200 6.74 -11.95 6.08
N SER A 201 6.10 -13.07 5.73
CA SER A 201 4.65 -13.14 5.45
C SER A 201 3.84 -12.50 6.57
N THR A 202 3.05 -11.49 6.23
CA THR A 202 2.25 -10.68 7.17
C THR A 202 0.75 -10.96 7.04
N TYR A 203 0.33 -11.79 6.07
CA TYR A 203 -1.09 -12.01 5.79
C TYR A 203 -1.66 -13.11 6.69
N ALA A 204 -2.39 -12.70 7.74
CA ALA A 204 -2.95 -13.60 8.76
C ALA A 204 -3.82 -14.77 8.19
N PRO A 205 -4.64 -14.57 7.15
CA PRO A 205 -5.41 -15.65 6.51
C PRO A 205 -4.55 -16.83 6.02
N ILE A 206 -3.45 -16.55 5.32
CA ILE A 206 -2.57 -17.59 4.76
C ILE A 206 -1.69 -18.21 5.84
N LEU A 207 -1.27 -17.44 6.84
CA LEU A 207 -0.54 -17.97 7.99
C LEU A 207 -1.39 -18.97 8.77
N LEU A 208 -2.68 -18.66 8.95
CA LEU A 208 -3.66 -19.60 9.53
C LEU A 208 -3.87 -20.83 8.67
N GLU A 209 -3.96 -20.68 7.35
CA GLU A 209 -4.09 -21.82 6.44
C GLU A 209 -2.86 -22.73 6.48
N GLN A 210 -1.65 -22.17 6.47
CA GLN A 210 -0.41 -22.94 6.60
C GLN A 210 -0.34 -23.67 7.94
N LYS A 211 -0.74 -23.01 9.04
CA LYS A 211 -0.81 -23.63 10.36
C LYS A 211 -1.83 -24.76 10.39
N ALA A 212 -3.03 -24.53 9.85
CA ALA A 212 -4.07 -25.55 9.78
C ALA A 212 -3.65 -26.73 8.90
N GLN A 213 -2.94 -26.50 7.79
CA GLN A 213 -2.39 -27.58 6.96
C GLN A 213 -1.32 -28.39 7.70
N ASN A 214 -0.42 -27.75 8.47
CA ASN A 214 0.57 -28.46 9.27
C ASN A 214 -0.11 -29.27 10.39
N VAL A 215 -1.10 -28.69 11.07
CA VAL A 215 -1.90 -29.41 12.07
C VAL A 215 -2.67 -30.57 11.43
N ARG A 216 -3.26 -30.41 10.23
CA ARG A 216 -3.89 -31.54 9.50
C ARG A 216 -2.90 -32.66 9.22
N LYS A 217 -1.67 -32.33 8.79
CA LYS A 217 -0.60 -33.30 8.52
C LYS A 217 -0.11 -34.01 9.80
N GLU A 218 -0.06 -33.30 10.92
CA GLU A 218 0.39 -33.84 12.21
C GLU A 218 -0.71 -34.65 12.92
N THR A 219 -1.98 -34.26 12.78
CA THR A 219 -3.12 -34.84 13.53
C THR A 219 -3.91 -35.86 12.71
N GLY A 220 -3.74 -35.89 11.38
CA GLY A 220 -4.46 -36.79 10.47
C GLY A 220 -5.97 -36.47 10.32
N ASP A 221 -6.43 -35.36 10.89
CA ASP A 221 -7.83 -34.95 10.91
C ASP A 221 -8.10 -33.89 9.82
N ASP A 222 -8.75 -34.30 8.74
CA ASP A 222 -9.13 -33.43 7.61
C ASP A 222 -10.36 -32.54 7.90
N SER A 223 -10.99 -32.68 9.07
CA SER A 223 -12.22 -31.94 9.43
C SER A 223 -11.97 -30.50 9.89
N LEU A 224 -10.74 -30.14 10.27
CA LEU A 224 -10.37 -28.77 10.64
C LEU A 224 -10.42 -27.84 9.42
N TYR A 225 -11.24 -26.80 9.42
CA TYR A 225 -11.22 -25.75 8.40
C TYR A 225 -10.97 -24.38 9.02
N VAL A 226 -10.16 -23.57 8.34
CA VAL A 226 -10.04 -22.15 8.67
C VAL A 226 -11.17 -21.44 7.91
N ASP A 227 -11.90 -20.55 8.56
CA ASP A 227 -12.87 -19.66 7.92
C ASP A 227 -12.14 -18.53 7.17
N VAL A 228 -11.29 -18.95 6.24
CA VAL A 228 -10.81 -18.10 5.16
C VAL A 228 -11.72 -18.31 3.98
N PRO A 229 -12.00 -17.26 3.17
CA PRO A 229 -12.64 -17.46 1.89
C PRO A 229 -11.78 -18.44 1.09
N ARG A 230 -12.17 -19.73 1.04
CA ARG A 230 -11.50 -20.71 0.20
C ARG A 230 -11.73 -20.25 -1.22
N VAL A 231 -10.76 -19.55 -1.79
CA VAL A 231 -10.63 -19.38 -3.23
C VAL A 231 -10.28 -20.76 -3.75
N THR A 232 -11.29 -21.63 -3.83
CA THR A 232 -11.13 -22.94 -4.43
C THR A 232 -10.69 -22.68 -5.86
N ALA A 233 -9.59 -23.30 -6.30
CA ALA A 233 -9.02 -23.09 -7.64
C ALA A 233 -10.06 -23.21 -8.77
N VAL A 234 -11.17 -23.90 -8.52
CA VAL A 234 -12.36 -24.02 -9.38
C VAL A 234 -12.95 -22.66 -9.82
N ASN A 235 -12.82 -21.60 -9.02
CA ASN A 235 -13.41 -20.27 -9.28
C ASN A 235 -12.37 -19.12 -9.38
N TRP A 236 -11.11 -19.44 -9.69
CA TRP A 236 -10.03 -18.44 -9.81
C TRP A 236 -10.39 -17.31 -10.80
N LEU A 237 -10.79 -17.67 -12.02
CA LEU A 237 -11.09 -16.69 -13.07
C LEU A 237 -12.30 -15.80 -12.70
N SER A 238 -13.32 -16.38 -12.07
CA SER A 238 -14.50 -15.61 -11.65
C SER A 238 -14.18 -14.64 -10.53
N ASN A 239 -13.34 -15.03 -9.57
CA ASN A 239 -12.98 -14.18 -8.44
C ASN A 239 -12.11 -13.00 -8.90
N VAL A 240 -11.11 -13.26 -9.74
CA VAL A 240 -10.30 -12.19 -10.35
C VAL A 240 -11.16 -11.27 -11.18
N ARG A 241 -12.06 -11.81 -12.02
CA ARG A 241 -12.98 -11.02 -12.84
C ARG A 241 -13.89 -10.14 -11.99
N VAL A 242 -14.47 -10.67 -10.92
CA VAL A 242 -15.34 -9.91 -10.02
C VAL A 242 -14.55 -8.81 -9.32
N SER A 243 -13.37 -9.10 -8.80
CA SER A 243 -12.56 -8.12 -8.10
C SER A 243 -12.07 -6.99 -9.01
N ILE A 244 -11.70 -7.31 -10.26
CA ILE A 244 -11.34 -6.29 -11.27
C ILE A 244 -12.57 -5.49 -11.73
N ALA A 245 -13.74 -6.13 -11.87
CA ALA A 245 -14.95 -5.46 -12.32
C ALA A 245 -15.56 -4.51 -11.27
N ARG A 246 -15.37 -4.81 -9.97
CA ARG A 246 -15.96 -4.03 -8.85
C ARG A 246 -15.64 -2.53 -8.92
N PRO A 247 -14.39 -2.07 -9.07
CA PRO A 247 -14.08 -0.65 -9.22
C PRO A 247 -14.80 0.03 -10.40
N PHE A 248 -14.92 -0.64 -11.54
CA PHE A 248 -15.61 -0.08 -12.72
C PHE A 248 -17.11 -0.01 -12.53
N ILE A 249 -17.70 -1.05 -11.93
CA ILE A 249 -19.13 -1.06 -11.58
C ILE A 249 -19.41 0.06 -10.57
N MET A 250 -18.59 0.19 -9.53
CA MET A 250 -18.69 1.26 -8.54
C MET A 250 -18.57 2.65 -9.18
N LEU A 251 -17.61 2.83 -10.09
CA LEU A 251 -17.45 4.07 -10.84
C LEU A 251 -18.67 4.36 -11.73
N ALA A 252 -19.26 3.37 -12.38
CA ALA A 252 -20.42 3.58 -13.25
C ALA A 252 -21.75 3.76 -12.48
N THR A 253 -21.88 3.17 -11.28
CA THR A 253 -23.14 3.11 -10.54
C THR A 253 -23.26 4.11 -9.39
N GLN A 254 -22.13 4.55 -8.81
CA GLN A 254 -22.15 5.44 -7.64
C GLN A 254 -21.68 6.85 -8.02
N PRO A 255 -22.58 7.85 -8.09
CA PRO A 255 -22.22 9.20 -8.54
C PRO A 255 -21.22 9.90 -7.62
N ILE A 256 -21.23 9.58 -6.32
CA ILE A 256 -20.26 10.13 -5.36
C ILE A 256 -18.83 9.69 -5.70
N ILE A 257 -18.64 8.46 -6.16
CA ILE A 257 -17.34 7.94 -6.58
C ILE A 257 -16.86 8.65 -7.84
N VAL A 258 -17.75 8.90 -8.81
CA VAL A 258 -17.42 9.64 -10.03
C VAL A 258 -16.91 11.05 -9.70
N VAL A 259 -17.62 11.78 -8.83
CA VAL A 259 -17.24 13.15 -8.45
C VAL A 259 -15.87 13.17 -7.76
N ILE A 260 -15.65 12.25 -6.81
CA ILE A 260 -14.35 12.12 -6.12
C ILE A 260 -13.24 11.71 -7.11
N ALA A 261 -13.51 10.77 -8.01
CA ALA A 261 -12.53 10.31 -8.99
C ALA A 261 -12.12 11.42 -9.96
N ILE A 262 -13.06 12.21 -10.47
CA ILE A 262 -12.78 13.37 -11.34
C ILE A 262 -11.96 14.42 -10.58
N TYR A 263 -12.34 14.72 -9.34
CA TYR A 263 -11.60 15.66 -8.50
C TYR A 263 -10.15 15.19 -8.25
N MET A 264 -9.96 13.92 -7.89
CA MET A 264 -8.64 13.33 -7.66
C MET A 264 -7.81 13.27 -8.94
N ALA A 265 -8.43 12.96 -10.10
CA ALA A 265 -7.76 12.98 -11.39
C ALA A 265 -7.29 14.38 -11.78
N TYR A 266 -8.12 15.41 -11.55
CA TYR A 266 -7.76 16.81 -11.77
C TYR A 266 -6.59 17.23 -10.88
N LEU A 267 -6.67 16.98 -9.57
CA LEU A 267 -5.59 17.28 -8.63
C LEU A 267 -4.28 16.58 -9.02
N TYR A 268 -4.35 15.30 -9.35
CA TYR A 268 -3.18 14.50 -9.70
C TYR A 268 -2.54 14.95 -11.02
N GLY A 269 -3.37 15.26 -12.02
CA GLY A 269 -2.92 15.82 -13.30
C GLY A 269 -2.24 17.17 -13.12
N LEU A 270 -2.83 18.07 -12.32
CA LEU A 270 -2.25 19.37 -12.00
C LEU A 270 -0.92 19.23 -11.24
N ALA A 271 -0.87 18.37 -10.22
CA ALA A 271 0.35 18.09 -9.48
C ALA A 271 1.47 17.53 -10.38
N SER A 272 1.13 16.61 -11.29
CA SER A 272 2.07 16.03 -12.25
C SER A 272 2.59 17.07 -13.25
N LEU A 273 1.72 17.98 -13.72
CA LEU A 273 2.10 19.05 -14.63
C LEU A 273 3.04 20.06 -13.96
N VAL A 274 2.73 20.44 -12.71
CA VAL A 274 3.61 21.28 -11.89
C VAL A 274 4.97 20.59 -11.71
N LEU A 275 4.98 19.32 -11.29
CA LEU A 275 6.22 18.58 -11.09
C LEU A 275 7.06 18.49 -12.37
N SER A 276 6.43 18.25 -13.53
CA SER A 276 7.13 18.15 -14.81
C SER A 276 7.65 19.48 -15.34
N SER A 277 6.95 20.59 -15.08
CA SER A 277 7.32 21.91 -15.61
C SER A 277 8.28 22.67 -14.68
N PHE A 278 8.35 22.26 -13.41
CA PHE A 278 9.09 22.96 -12.37
C PHE A 278 10.60 23.12 -12.66
N PRO A 279 11.36 22.08 -13.07
CA PRO A 279 12.79 22.24 -13.40
C PRO A 279 13.00 23.16 -14.59
N GLY A 280 12.08 23.12 -15.55
CA GLY A 280 12.12 23.93 -16.77
C GLY A 280 12.16 25.44 -16.50
N ILE A 281 11.67 25.90 -15.35
CA ILE A 281 11.77 27.30 -14.95
C ILE A 281 13.24 27.68 -14.65
N PHE A 282 13.97 26.79 -13.99
CA PHE A 282 15.35 27.04 -13.53
C PHE A 282 16.41 26.72 -14.60
N THR A 283 16.15 25.73 -15.44
CA THR A 283 17.08 25.30 -16.50
C THR A 283 16.94 26.12 -17.79
N ASN A 284 15.89 26.92 -17.92
CA ASN A 284 15.69 27.73 -19.12
C ASN A 284 16.83 28.76 -19.30
N PRO A 285 17.51 28.77 -20.47
CA PRO A 285 18.63 29.68 -20.74
C PRO A 285 18.27 31.17 -20.68
N SER A 286 17.00 31.53 -20.86
CA SER A 286 16.53 32.92 -20.88
C SER A 286 16.31 33.52 -19.48
N TYR A 287 16.24 32.71 -18.43
CA TYR A 287 15.98 33.18 -17.07
C TYR A 287 17.16 32.85 -16.13
N TYR A 288 17.09 31.70 -15.46
CA TYR A 288 18.04 31.33 -14.41
C TYR A 288 19.27 30.58 -14.94
N ASN A 289 19.18 29.97 -16.13
CA ASN A 289 20.28 29.27 -16.81
C ASN A 289 21.08 28.31 -15.89
N MET A 290 20.38 27.61 -15.00
CA MET A 290 21.00 26.64 -14.10
C MET A 290 21.25 25.32 -14.81
N SER A 291 22.25 24.56 -14.35
CA SER A 291 22.44 23.17 -14.80
C SER A 291 21.25 22.28 -14.42
N THR A 292 21.05 21.18 -15.15
CA THR A 292 19.99 20.18 -14.86
C THR A 292 20.05 19.68 -13.42
N GLU A 293 21.26 19.52 -12.88
CA GLU A 293 21.50 19.08 -11.50
C GLU A 293 21.00 20.10 -10.48
N MET A 294 21.36 21.38 -10.64
CA MET A 294 20.93 22.47 -9.75
C MET A 294 19.42 22.74 -9.87
N GLY A 295 18.86 22.66 -11.09
CA GLY A 295 17.42 22.76 -11.33
C GLY A 295 16.64 21.62 -10.66
N GLY A 296 17.18 20.40 -10.66
CA GLY A 296 16.63 19.26 -9.93
C GLY A 296 16.71 19.41 -8.40
N LEU A 297 17.76 20.05 -7.87
CA LEU A 297 17.89 20.26 -6.43
C LEU A 297 16.76 21.13 -5.85
N ASN A 298 16.16 22.01 -6.65
CA ASN A 298 15.04 22.85 -6.24
C ASN A 298 13.76 22.06 -5.89
N TYR A 299 13.65 20.78 -6.24
CA TYR A 299 12.55 19.91 -5.78
C TYR A 299 12.47 19.81 -4.25
N ILE A 300 13.54 20.13 -3.52
CA ILE A 300 13.53 20.23 -2.05
C ILE A 300 12.47 21.24 -1.58
N ALA A 301 12.25 22.35 -2.31
CA ALA A 301 11.23 23.33 -1.96
C ALA A 301 9.80 22.76 -2.03
N LEU A 302 9.51 21.95 -3.06
CA LEU A 302 8.23 21.23 -3.18
C LEU A 302 8.07 20.18 -2.08
N GLY A 303 9.14 19.47 -1.74
CA GLY A 303 9.16 18.53 -0.61
C GLY A 303 8.85 19.19 0.73
N LEU A 304 9.52 20.32 1.04
CA LEU A 304 9.27 21.09 2.26
C LEU A 304 7.85 21.66 2.32
N GLY A 305 7.36 22.23 1.21
CA GLY A 305 6.00 22.74 1.12
C GLY A 305 4.95 21.64 1.36
N TYR A 306 5.16 20.45 0.81
CA TYR A 306 4.30 19.30 1.06
C TYR A 306 4.34 18.87 2.53
N LEU A 307 5.52 18.77 3.16
CA LEU A 307 5.66 18.39 4.57
C LEU A 307 4.94 19.38 5.50
N MET A 308 5.12 20.68 5.26
CA MET A 308 4.42 21.73 6.01
C MET A 308 2.90 21.63 5.81
N GLY A 309 2.45 21.39 4.57
CA GLY A 309 1.04 21.19 4.26
C GLY A 309 0.45 19.96 4.94
N ALA A 310 1.18 18.84 4.97
CA ALA A 310 0.78 17.61 5.64
C ALA A 310 0.64 17.82 7.15
N GLU A 311 1.64 18.42 7.80
CA GLU A 311 1.59 18.76 9.23
C GLU A 311 0.45 19.73 9.59
N MET A 312 0.19 20.72 8.74
CA MET A 312 -0.93 21.64 8.96
C MET A 312 -2.27 20.91 8.81
N THR A 313 -2.40 20.08 7.79
CA THR A 313 -3.64 19.33 7.50
C THR A 313 -3.96 18.31 8.58
N THR A 314 -2.97 17.56 9.07
CA THR A 314 -3.17 16.59 10.16
C THR A 314 -3.67 17.27 11.43
N ARG A 315 -3.06 18.40 11.81
CA ARG A 315 -3.48 19.19 12.98
C ARG A 315 -4.89 19.74 12.83
N ILE A 316 -5.23 20.27 11.66
CA ILE A 316 -6.57 20.78 11.37
C ILE A 316 -7.59 19.64 11.41
N ASN A 317 -7.26 18.48 10.84
CA ASN A 317 -8.13 17.31 10.84
C ASN A 317 -8.37 16.80 12.27
N ASP A 318 -7.33 16.66 13.08
CA ASP A 318 -7.44 16.24 14.48
C ASP A 318 -8.23 17.24 15.32
N PHE A 319 -8.00 18.54 15.11
CA PHE A 319 -8.78 19.59 15.75
C PHE A 319 -10.27 19.49 15.39
N THR A 320 -10.57 19.32 14.11
CA THR A 320 -11.94 19.25 13.58
C THR A 320 -12.64 17.99 14.08
N TYR A 321 -11.96 16.84 14.01
CA TYR A 321 -12.45 15.56 14.52
C TYR A 321 -12.74 15.64 16.02
N ASN A 322 -11.82 16.16 16.84
CA ASN A 322 -12.04 16.31 18.28
C ASN A 322 -13.17 17.30 18.60
N ARG A 323 -13.31 18.37 17.81
CA ARG A 323 -14.41 19.34 17.94
C ARG A 323 -15.76 18.69 17.61
N LEU A 324 -15.85 17.90 16.54
CA LEU A 324 -17.06 17.18 16.14
C LEU A 324 -17.39 16.07 17.15
N LYS A 325 -16.40 15.31 17.61
CA LYS A 325 -16.56 14.28 18.65
C LYS A 325 -17.11 14.88 19.95
N ARG A 326 -16.61 16.05 20.38
CA ARG A 326 -17.16 16.76 21.55
C ARG A 326 -18.60 17.26 21.35
N ARG A 327 -19.01 17.57 20.11
CA ARG A 327 -20.41 17.94 19.79
C ARG A 327 -21.32 16.71 19.73
N ASN A 328 -20.85 15.59 19.19
CA ASN A 328 -21.63 14.36 19.01
C ASN A 328 -21.64 13.43 20.24
N ASN A 329 -20.67 13.51 21.15
CA ASN A 329 -20.75 12.83 22.46
C ASN A 329 -21.88 13.37 23.35
N LYS A 330 -22.59 14.43 22.94
CA LYS A 330 -23.87 14.85 23.55
C LYS A 330 -25.10 14.16 22.93
N LEU A 331 -24.93 13.35 21.88
CA LEU A 331 -25.99 12.69 21.10
C LEU A 331 -25.84 11.15 21.05
N GLU A 332 -24.80 10.56 21.64
CA GLU A 332 -24.70 9.11 21.78
C GLU A 332 -25.68 8.63 22.87
N SER A 333 -26.86 8.21 22.45
CA SER A 333 -27.74 7.39 23.28
C SER A 333 -27.10 6.01 23.51
N PRO A 334 -27.27 5.40 24.68
CA PRO A 334 -26.58 4.18 25.12
C PRO A 334 -27.11 2.93 24.40
N SER A 335 -26.86 2.80 23.10
CA SER A 335 -27.21 1.62 22.31
C SER A 335 -26.03 1.07 21.48
N SER A 336 -24.96 1.83 21.28
CA SER A 336 -23.76 1.40 20.56
C SER A 336 -22.66 0.78 21.44
N ALA A 337 -22.82 0.77 22.77
CA ALA A 337 -21.84 0.20 23.70
C ALA A 337 -21.86 -1.34 23.79
N LEU A 338 -22.77 -2.02 23.10
CA LEU A 338 -22.94 -3.48 23.16
C LEU A 338 -22.40 -4.24 21.93
N GLN A 339 -21.65 -3.59 21.04
CA GLN A 339 -21.07 -4.27 19.86
C GLN A 339 -19.60 -3.87 19.59
N GLN A 340 -18.78 -3.81 20.66
CA GLN A 340 -17.32 -3.84 20.52
C GLN A 340 -16.76 -5.19 20.95
#